data_AF-L9M1Z8-F1
#
_entry.id   AF-L9M1Z8-F1
#
_cell.length_a   1.000
_cell.length_b   1.000
_cell.length_c   1.000
_cell.angle_alpha   90.00
_cell.angle_beta   90.00
_cell.angle_gamma   90.00
#
_symmetry.space_group_name_H-M   'P 1'
#
loop_
_entity.id
_entity.type
_entity.pdbx_description
1 polymer ?
#
loop_
_entity_poly.entity_id
_entity_poly.type
_entity_poly.pdbx_seq_one_letter_code
_entity_poly.pdbx_strand_id
1 'polypeptide(L)'
;MGEPVCNFVTSKLYICKSPIGHPVEIRFYGTQTEVEKNLSLITAAQQVIENAESDNLDAQFAVLAAATNILSEAEQDDAKAKPFEDELERNADDKCKDHNFKMDSQAAIVEWRYNELIADRYNLFINNKSVSNPLILNGVNKGSWDGHVDQYKYAQGVLRNFITKASNAGCLATPRADKWVNIEPPSQPGSSL
;
A
#
# COMPACT_ATOMS: atom_id res chain seq x y z
N MET A 1 -7.23 -23.18 -70.20
CA MET A 1 -6.55 -22.49 -69.09
C MET A 1 -6.13 -23.57 -68.11
N GLY A 2 -4.84 -23.75 -67.87
CA GLY A 2 -4.33 -24.79 -66.95
C GLY A 2 -4.06 -24.19 -65.58
N GLU A 3 -4.47 -24.88 -64.53
CA GLU A 3 -4.17 -24.48 -63.15
C GLU A 3 -2.67 -24.61 -62.87
N PRO A 4 -2.06 -23.66 -62.14
CA PRO A 4 -0.65 -23.73 -61.78
C PRO A 4 -0.39 -24.89 -60.82
N VAL A 5 0.65 -25.68 -61.10
CA VAL A 5 1.08 -26.77 -60.23
C VAL A 5 2.09 -26.24 -59.22
N CYS A 6 1.77 -26.39 -57.94
CA CYS A 6 2.61 -25.98 -56.82
C CYS A 6 3.15 -27.21 -56.09
N ASN A 7 4.47 -27.26 -55.89
CA ASN A 7 5.11 -28.32 -55.11
C ASN A 7 5.53 -27.78 -53.73
N PHE A 8 5.25 -28.56 -52.70
CA PHE A 8 5.69 -28.30 -51.34
C PHE A 8 7.19 -28.60 -51.20
N VAL A 9 7.94 -27.66 -50.62
CA VAL A 9 9.39 -27.83 -50.40
C VAL A 9 9.68 -27.96 -48.91
N THR A 10 9.13 -27.07 -48.09
CA THR A 10 9.23 -27.14 -46.61
C THR A 10 8.00 -26.50 -45.97
N SER A 11 7.86 -26.60 -44.63
CA SER A 11 6.71 -26.09 -43.85
C SER A 11 6.34 -24.63 -44.08
N LYS A 12 7.19 -23.85 -44.77
CA LYS A 12 6.97 -22.43 -45.09
C LYS A 12 7.30 -22.05 -46.54
N LEU A 13 7.51 -23.01 -47.43
CA LEU A 13 7.88 -22.73 -48.83
C LEU A 13 7.17 -23.65 -49.82
N TYR A 14 6.45 -23.04 -50.73
CA TYR A 14 5.94 -23.66 -51.96
C TYR A 14 6.59 -23.01 -53.16
N ILE A 15 6.94 -23.82 -54.16
CA ILE A 15 7.40 -23.33 -55.46
C ILE A 15 6.33 -23.70 -56.49
N CYS A 16 5.73 -22.67 -57.10
CA CYS A 16 4.73 -22.82 -58.15
C CYS A 16 5.35 -22.47 -59.50
N LYS A 17 5.08 -23.30 -60.53
CA LYS A 17 5.46 -22.98 -61.91
C LYS A 17 4.19 -22.70 -62.73
N SER A 18 4.10 -21.49 -63.27
CA SER A 18 3.11 -21.16 -64.28
C SER A 18 3.59 -21.68 -65.65
N PRO A 19 2.69 -22.24 -66.50
CA PRO A 19 3.05 -22.66 -67.86
C PRO A 19 3.36 -21.48 -68.80
N ILE A 20 3.10 -20.24 -68.39
CA ILE A 20 3.39 -19.03 -69.17
C ILE A 20 4.42 -18.24 -68.35
N GLY A 21 5.65 -18.12 -68.88
CA GLY A 21 6.88 -17.76 -68.17
C GLY A 21 6.98 -16.34 -67.60
N HIS A 22 6.03 -15.94 -66.75
CA HIS A 22 6.13 -14.75 -65.92
C HIS A 22 6.35 -15.12 -64.46
N PRO A 23 7.31 -14.48 -63.78
CA PRO A 23 7.57 -14.72 -62.37
C PRO A 23 6.42 -14.17 -61.52
N VAL A 24 5.85 -15.01 -60.67
CA VAL A 24 4.83 -14.62 -59.69
C VAL A 24 5.56 -14.28 -58.38
N GLU A 25 5.60 -13.02 -57.98
CA GLU A 25 6.14 -12.60 -56.67
C GLU A 25 5.04 -12.72 -55.62
N ILE A 26 5.22 -13.59 -54.63
CA ILE A 26 4.32 -13.71 -53.47
C ILE A 26 5.05 -13.16 -52.24
N ARG A 27 4.52 -12.11 -51.62
CA ARG A 27 4.95 -11.61 -50.29
C ARG A 27 3.96 -12.04 -49.23
N PHE A 28 4.45 -12.60 -48.12
CA PHE A 28 3.66 -12.83 -46.92
C PHE A 28 4.09 -11.87 -45.81
N TYR A 29 3.09 -11.21 -45.20
CA TYR A 29 3.20 -10.47 -43.95
C TYR A 29 3.03 -11.47 -42.80
N GLY A 30 4.12 -11.82 -42.12
CA GLY A 30 4.04 -12.66 -40.93
C GLY A 30 3.54 -11.85 -39.73
N THR A 31 2.45 -12.27 -39.10
CA THR A 31 2.06 -11.79 -37.77
C THR A 31 2.85 -12.60 -36.74
N GLN A 32 3.87 -11.99 -36.12
CA GLN A 32 4.45 -12.51 -34.88
C GLN A 32 3.40 -12.36 -33.77
N THR A 33 2.80 -13.45 -33.32
CA THR A 33 2.23 -13.52 -31.97
C THR A 33 3.36 -13.95 -31.04
N GLU A 34 4.00 -13.00 -30.37
CA GLU A 34 4.81 -13.32 -29.20
C GLU A 34 3.87 -13.88 -28.13
N VAL A 35 4.06 -15.15 -27.78
CA VAL A 35 3.44 -15.73 -26.59
C VAL A 35 4.22 -15.15 -25.42
N GLU A 36 3.61 -14.22 -24.68
CA GLU A 36 4.17 -13.75 -23.40
C GLU A 36 4.32 -14.97 -22.48
N LYS A 37 5.57 -15.35 -22.21
CA LYS A 37 5.88 -16.43 -21.27
C LYS A 37 5.89 -15.85 -19.87
N ASN A 38 4.83 -16.11 -19.12
CA ASN A 38 4.70 -15.68 -17.73
C ASN A 38 5.09 -16.84 -16.81
N LEU A 39 6.14 -16.64 -16.01
CA LEU A 39 6.59 -17.60 -14.99
C LEU A 39 6.28 -17.02 -13.62
N SER A 40 5.81 -17.86 -12.67
CA SER A 40 5.60 -17.40 -11.30
C SER A 40 6.94 -16.96 -10.68
N LEU A 41 6.92 -15.95 -9.81
CA LEU A 41 8.14 -15.45 -9.16
C LEU A 41 8.84 -16.54 -8.34
N ILE A 42 8.07 -17.42 -7.69
CA ILE A 42 8.62 -18.59 -6.96
C ILE A 42 9.31 -19.56 -7.93
N THR A 43 8.72 -19.83 -9.09
CA THR A 43 9.30 -20.73 -10.09
C THR A 43 10.55 -20.12 -10.72
N ALA A 44 10.57 -18.81 -10.96
CA ALA A 44 11.78 -18.11 -11.42
C ALA A 44 12.88 -18.15 -10.36
N ALA A 45 12.54 -17.93 -9.08
CA ALA A 45 13.48 -18.02 -7.97
C ALA A 45 14.08 -19.42 -7.82
N GLN A 46 13.27 -20.48 -7.95
CA GLN A 46 13.74 -21.87 -7.97
C GLN A 46 14.69 -22.14 -9.13
N GLN A 47 14.38 -21.68 -10.34
CA GLN A 47 15.28 -21.82 -11.49
C GLN A 47 16.61 -21.06 -11.31
N VAL A 48 16.59 -19.89 -10.68
CA VAL A 48 17.82 -19.15 -10.35
C VAL A 48 18.67 -19.92 -9.34
N ILE A 49 18.03 -20.51 -8.32
CA ILE A 49 18.68 -21.37 -7.33
C ILE A 49 19.31 -22.60 -8.01
N GLU A 50 18.57 -23.27 -8.88
CA GLU A 50 19.02 -24.48 -9.59
C GLU A 50 20.17 -24.19 -10.57
N ASN A 51 20.16 -23.01 -11.21
CA ASN A 51 21.21 -22.60 -12.15
C ASN A 51 22.43 -21.96 -11.46
N ALA A 52 22.34 -21.60 -10.18
CA ALA A 52 23.46 -21.04 -9.44
C ALA A 52 24.45 -22.16 -9.09
N GLU A 53 25.70 -22.05 -9.55
CA GLU A 53 26.81 -23.00 -9.25
C GLU A 53 27.31 -22.90 -7.79
N SER A 54 26.42 -22.88 -6.79
CA SER A 54 26.84 -22.87 -5.39
C SER A 54 25.90 -23.63 -4.45
N ASP A 55 26.47 -24.51 -3.64
CA ASP A 55 25.82 -25.18 -2.50
C ASP A 55 25.57 -24.23 -1.31
N ASN A 56 25.54 -22.92 -1.53
CA ASN A 56 25.29 -21.94 -0.50
C ASN A 56 23.79 -21.89 -0.17
N LEU A 57 23.37 -22.81 0.69
CA LEU A 57 21.99 -22.94 1.16
C LEU A 57 21.44 -21.62 1.72
N ASP A 58 22.25 -20.82 2.41
CA ASP A 58 21.82 -19.54 2.96
C ASP A 58 21.40 -18.56 1.85
N ALA A 59 22.17 -18.51 0.76
CA ALA A 59 21.82 -17.69 -0.41
C ALA A 59 20.54 -18.19 -1.09
N GLN A 60 20.35 -19.50 -1.18
CA GLN A 60 19.14 -20.09 -1.77
C GLN A 60 17.90 -19.80 -0.92
N PHE A 61 17.99 -19.93 0.39
CA PHE A 61 16.92 -19.57 1.32
C PHE A 61 16.60 -18.07 1.26
N ALA A 62 17.62 -17.20 1.18
CA ALA A 62 17.42 -15.76 1.04
C ALA A 62 16.67 -15.40 -0.25
N VAL A 63 16.99 -16.05 -1.37
CA VAL A 63 16.31 -15.84 -2.67
C VAL A 63 14.84 -16.27 -2.60
N LEU A 64 14.55 -17.43 -2.02
CA LEU A 64 13.17 -17.91 -1.89
C LEU A 64 12.36 -17.06 -0.89
N ALA A 65 12.97 -16.64 0.22
CA ALA A 65 12.35 -15.75 1.19
C ALA A 65 12.04 -14.38 0.57
N ALA A 66 12.95 -13.82 -0.22
CA ALA A 66 12.72 -12.57 -0.94
C ALA A 66 11.56 -12.69 -1.94
N ALA A 67 11.51 -13.77 -2.73
CA ALA A 67 10.41 -14.02 -3.66
C ALA A 67 9.05 -14.16 -2.95
N THR A 68 9.04 -14.83 -1.79
CA THR A 68 7.84 -14.98 -0.96
C THR A 68 7.40 -13.64 -0.37
N ASN A 69 8.34 -12.81 0.09
CA ASN A 69 8.05 -11.50 0.63
C ASN A 69 7.46 -10.57 -0.43
N ILE A 70 8.01 -10.56 -1.66
CA ILE A 70 7.48 -9.77 -2.77
C ILE A 70 6.04 -10.18 -3.10
N LEU A 71 5.75 -11.48 -3.13
CA LEU A 71 4.38 -11.96 -3.37
C LEU A 71 3.42 -11.56 -2.25
N SER A 72 3.84 -11.73 -0.99
CA SER A 72 3.04 -11.33 0.17
C SER A 72 2.76 -9.83 0.18
N GLU A 73 3.74 -9.01 -0.20
CA GLU A 73 3.57 -7.57 -0.32
C GLU A 73 2.58 -7.22 -1.44
N ALA A 74 2.76 -7.80 -2.63
CA ALA A 74 1.90 -7.58 -3.79
C ALA A 74 0.45 -8.06 -3.59
N GLU A 75 0.23 -9.20 -2.92
CA GLU A 75 -1.10 -9.69 -2.55
C GLU A 75 -1.84 -8.71 -1.63
N GLN A 76 -1.09 -7.97 -0.82
CA GLN A 76 -1.64 -6.97 0.09
C GLN A 76 -1.70 -5.58 -0.52
N ASP A 77 -1.18 -5.35 -1.73
CA ASP A 77 -1.10 -4.01 -2.29
C ASP A 77 -2.47 -3.41 -2.55
N ASP A 78 -3.43 -4.18 -3.07
CA ASP A 78 -4.82 -3.74 -3.22
C ASP A 78 -5.43 -3.38 -1.85
N ALA A 79 -5.16 -4.19 -0.83
CA ALA A 79 -5.64 -3.93 0.53
C ALA A 79 -4.99 -2.67 1.15
N LYS A 80 -3.72 -2.39 0.83
CA LYS A 80 -3.02 -1.16 1.23
C LYS A 80 -3.50 0.06 0.46
N ALA A 81 -3.85 -0.09 -0.82
CA ALA A 81 -4.31 0.99 -1.69
C ALA A 81 -5.75 1.43 -1.39
N LYS A 82 -6.63 0.46 -1.14
CA LYS A 82 -8.06 0.67 -0.88
C LYS A 82 -8.40 1.79 0.12
N PRO A 83 -7.77 1.92 1.31
CA PRO A 83 -8.08 3.02 2.22
C PRO A 83 -7.79 4.41 1.63
N PHE A 84 -6.80 4.54 0.74
CA PHE A 84 -6.49 5.79 0.04
C PHE A 84 -7.48 6.07 -1.09
N GLU A 85 -7.91 5.04 -1.82
CA GLU A 85 -8.97 5.16 -2.83
C GLU A 85 -10.29 5.59 -2.18
N ASP A 86 -10.69 4.93 -1.09
CA ASP A 86 -11.89 5.28 -0.33
C ASP A 86 -11.80 6.72 0.23
N GLU A 87 -10.61 7.17 0.64
CA GLU A 87 -10.37 8.56 1.07
C GLU A 87 -10.50 9.55 -0.09
N LEU A 88 -9.95 9.23 -1.26
CA LEU A 88 -10.07 10.05 -2.47
C LEU A 88 -11.52 10.19 -2.93
N GLU A 89 -12.26 9.09 -2.95
CA GLU A 89 -13.68 9.08 -3.34
C GLU A 89 -14.54 9.91 -2.37
N ARG A 90 -14.35 9.76 -1.06
CA ARG A 90 -15.05 10.59 -0.07
C ARG A 90 -14.70 12.07 -0.17
N ASN A 91 -13.46 12.39 -0.53
CA ASN A 91 -13.00 13.77 -0.69
C ASN A 91 -13.32 14.39 -2.06
N ALA A 92 -13.85 13.60 -3.00
CA ALA A 92 -14.34 14.07 -4.28
C ALA A 92 -15.73 14.74 -4.17
N ASP A 93 -16.49 14.48 -3.11
CA ASP A 93 -17.73 15.20 -2.80
C ASP A 93 -17.41 16.59 -2.23
N ASP A 94 -17.59 17.64 -3.04
CA ASP A 94 -17.33 19.03 -2.67
C ASP A 94 -18.06 19.47 -1.39
N LYS A 95 -19.22 18.87 -1.06
CA LYS A 95 -19.97 19.20 0.15
C LYS A 95 -19.26 18.70 1.41
N CYS A 96 -18.70 17.50 1.36
CA CYS A 96 -18.12 16.84 2.53
C CYS A 96 -16.59 16.95 2.60
N LYS A 97 -15.93 17.37 1.52
CA LYS A 97 -14.47 17.51 1.42
C LYS A 97 -13.82 18.29 2.58
N ASP A 98 -14.31 19.49 2.87
CA ASP A 98 -13.75 20.32 3.96
C ASP A 98 -14.00 19.69 5.35
N HIS A 99 -15.16 19.05 5.53
CA HIS A 99 -15.48 18.32 6.75
C HIS A 99 -14.59 17.10 6.95
N ASN A 100 -14.40 16.31 5.91
CA ASN A 100 -13.53 15.13 5.90
C ASN A 100 -12.08 15.53 6.20
N PHE A 101 -11.56 16.55 5.52
CA PHE A 101 -10.21 17.07 5.78
C PHE A 101 -10.01 17.48 7.24
N LYS A 102 -10.96 18.21 7.83
CA LYS A 102 -10.90 18.62 9.25
C LYS A 102 -10.96 17.44 10.20
N MET A 103 -11.83 16.47 9.93
CA MET A 103 -11.96 15.25 10.72
C MET A 103 -10.68 14.41 10.66
N ASP A 104 -10.14 14.14 9.47
CA ASP A 104 -8.94 13.31 9.29
C ASP A 104 -7.69 13.99 9.83
N SER A 105 -7.55 15.30 9.63
CA SER A 105 -6.46 16.09 10.21
C SER A 105 -6.49 16.06 11.74
N GLN A 106 -7.66 16.21 12.33
CA GLN A 106 -7.80 16.16 13.79
C GLN A 106 -7.62 14.74 14.34
N ALA A 107 -8.08 13.72 13.63
CA ALA A 107 -7.86 12.33 14.00
C ALA A 107 -6.37 11.96 13.97
N ALA A 108 -5.61 12.49 13.00
CA ALA A 108 -4.15 12.35 12.95
C ALA A 108 -3.47 13.00 14.17
N ILE A 109 -3.97 14.14 14.66
CA ILE A 109 -3.48 14.76 15.90
C ILE A 109 -3.77 13.86 17.11
N VAL A 110 -4.99 13.32 17.22
CA VAL A 110 -5.36 12.39 18.30
C VAL A 110 -4.46 11.16 18.31
N GLU A 111 -4.25 10.54 17.15
CA GLU A 111 -3.34 9.42 16.96
C GLU A 111 -1.91 9.76 17.37
N TRP A 112 -1.39 10.91 16.93
CA TRP A 112 -0.05 11.34 17.29
C TRP A 112 0.10 11.50 18.81
N ARG A 113 -0.87 12.12 19.48
CA ARG A 113 -0.89 12.24 20.95
C ARG A 113 -0.97 10.89 21.66
N TYR A 114 -1.75 9.95 21.12
CA TYR A 114 -1.78 8.57 21.62
C TYR A 114 -0.39 7.95 21.57
N ASN A 115 0.28 8.06 20.42
CA ASN A 115 1.61 7.51 20.21
C ASN A 115 2.68 8.19 21.08
N GLU A 116 2.55 9.49 21.40
CA GLU A 116 3.43 10.16 22.37
C GLU A 116 3.29 9.54 23.78
N LEU A 117 2.07 9.22 24.21
CA LEU A 117 1.82 8.56 25.49
C LEU A 117 2.37 7.13 25.50
N ILE A 118 2.22 6.38 24.40
CA ILE A 118 2.80 5.03 24.29
C ILE A 118 4.32 5.06 24.37
N ALA A 119 4.94 6.01 23.67
CA ALA A 119 6.40 6.12 23.62
C ALA A 119 6.99 6.63 24.93
N ASP A 120 6.26 7.48 25.66
CA ASP A 120 6.67 8.14 26.92
C ASP A 120 8.16 8.50 26.95
N ARG A 121 8.62 9.23 25.92
CA ARG A 121 10.05 9.48 25.66
C ARG A 121 10.81 10.13 26.82
N TYR A 122 10.09 10.73 27.75
CA TYR A 122 10.64 11.40 28.93
C TYR A 122 10.40 10.64 30.24
N ASN A 123 9.87 9.41 30.17
CA ASN A 123 9.48 8.59 31.32
C ASN A 123 8.56 9.34 32.30
N LEU A 124 7.63 10.14 31.77
CA LEU A 124 6.72 10.96 32.56
C LEU A 124 5.78 10.10 33.39
N PHE A 125 5.39 8.92 32.90
CA PHE A 125 4.51 8.01 33.64
C PHE A 125 5.10 7.64 35.01
N ILE A 126 6.42 7.42 35.06
CA ILE A 126 7.12 7.00 36.28
C ILE A 126 7.54 8.22 37.10
N ASN A 127 8.19 9.20 36.47
CA ASN A 127 8.91 10.26 37.19
C ASN A 127 8.08 11.54 37.40
N ASN A 128 7.11 11.79 36.51
CA ASN A 128 6.39 13.06 36.41
C ASN A 128 4.92 12.82 36.08
N LYS A 129 4.25 11.96 36.86
CA LYS A 129 2.89 11.53 36.53
C LYS A 129 1.87 12.66 36.67
N SER A 130 1.84 13.28 37.85
CA SER A 130 0.85 14.30 38.20
C SER A 130 1.12 15.65 37.54
N VAL A 131 0.05 16.36 37.15
CA VAL A 131 0.09 17.77 36.69
C VAL A 131 0.79 18.73 37.66
N SER A 132 0.85 18.41 38.96
CA SER A 132 1.57 19.21 39.95
C SER A 132 3.08 18.98 39.95
N ASN A 133 3.58 17.97 39.22
CA ASN A 133 4.99 17.62 39.10
C ASN A 133 5.42 17.53 37.61
N PRO A 134 5.38 18.64 36.86
CA PRO A 134 5.80 18.64 35.46
C PRO A 134 7.32 18.51 35.32
N LEU A 135 7.77 17.83 34.27
CA LEU A 135 9.18 17.79 33.90
C LEU A 135 9.60 19.13 33.30
N ILE A 136 10.60 19.78 33.90
CA ILE A 136 11.29 20.93 33.31
C ILE A 136 12.68 20.49 32.87
N LEU A 137 12.93 20.46 31.56
CA LEU A 137 14.20 20.05 30.97
C LEU A 137 14.83 21.23 30.23
N ASN A 138 16.03 21.64 30.66
CA ASN A 138 16.74 22.81 30.10
C ASN A 138 15.89 24.08 30.05
N GLY A 139 15.11 24.33 31.11
CA GLY A 139 14.19 25.48 31.20
C GLY A 139 12.91 25.34 30.37
N VAL A 140 12.71 24.23 29.64
CA VAL A 140 11.52 23.97 28.84
C VAL A 140 10.57 23.03 29.60
N ASN A 141 9.31 23.44 29.76
CA ASN A 141 8.27 22.59 30.34
C ASN A 141 7.87 21.49 29.34
N LYS A 142 8.17 20.24 29.69
CA LYS A 142 7.81 19.03 28.93
C LYS A 142 6.49 18.41 29.40
N GLY A 143 5.91 18.94 30.47
CA GLY A 143 4.63 18.52 31.03
C GLY A 143 4.74 17.32 31.96
N SER A 144 3.59 16.75 32.30
CA SER A 144 3.42 15.55 33.10
C SER A 144 2.63 14.51 32.32
N TRP A 145 2.64 13.25 32.74
CA TRP A 145 1.83 12.21 32.12
C TRP A 145 0.35 12.60 32.08
N ASP A 146 -0.24 12.96 33.23
CA ASP A 146 -1.65 13.34 33.34
C ASP A 146 -1.95 14.56 32.46
N GLY A 147 -1.01 15.50 32.33
CA GLY A 147 -1.16 16.66 31.44
C GLY A 147 -1.17 16.28 29.95
N HIS A 148 -0.37 15.29 29.53
CA HIS A 148 -0.42 14.75 28.17
C HIS A 148 -1.71 13.95 27.92
N VAL A 149 -2.21 13.22 28.92
CA VAL A 149 -3.53 12.56 28.86
C VAL A 149 -4.65 13.58 28.69
N ASP A 150 -4.60 14.70 29.42
CA ASP A 150 -5.58 15.79 29.27
C ASP A 150 -5.52 16.42 27.87
N GLN A 151 -4.32 16.62 27.31
CA GLN A 151 -4.14 17.11 25.95
C GLN A 151 -4.71 16.13 24.91
N TYR A 152 -4.53 14.83 25.11
CA TYR A 152 -5.13 13.79 24.26
C TYR A 152 -6.67 13.88 24.30
N LYS A 153 -7.26 13.92 25.49
CA LYS A 153 -8.72 14.01 25.67
C LYS A 153 -9.29 15.31 25.09
N TYR A 154 -8.56 16.42 25.23
CA TYR A 154 -8.91 17.68 24.59
C TYR A 154 -8.93 17.55 23.06
N ALA A 155 -7.91 16.94 22.47
CA ALA A 155 -7.86 16.69 21.03
C ALA A 155 -9.03 15.81 20.55
N GLN A 156 -9.45 14.81 21.34
CA GLN A 156 -10.66 14.04 21.06
C GLN A 156 -11.93 14.88 21.16
N GLY A 157 -12.03 15.79 22.13
CA GLY A 157 -13.15 16.73 22.22
C GLY A 157 -13.29 17.61 20.97
N VAL A 158 -12.16 18.07 20.42
CA VAL A 158 -12.13 18.80 19.14
C VAL A 158 -12.58 17.90 17.97
N LEU A 159 -12.12 16.64 17.94
CA LEU A 159 -12.56 15.68 16.91
C LEU A 159 -14.08 15.43 16.96
N ARG A 160 -14.66 15.23 18.16
CA ARG A 160 -16.11 15.11 18.36
C ARG A 160 -16.87 16.33 17.82
N ASN A 161 -16.32 17.53 17.99
CA ASN A 161 -16.90 18.75 17.45
C ASN A 161 -16.92 18.74 15.91
N PHE A 162 -15.82 18.33 15.26
CA PHE A 162 -15.78 18.22 13.80
C PHE A 162 -16.75 17.17 13.27
N ILE A 163 -16.83 16.00 13.91
CA ILE A 163 -17.82 14.97 13.57
C ILE A 163 -19.25 15.51 13.70
N THR A 164 -19.56 16.23 14.78
CA THR A 164 -20.89 16.84 14.97
C THR A 164 -21.20 17.87 13.89
N LYS A 165 -20.23 18.72 13.53
CA LYS A 165 -20.40 19.70 12.44
C LYS A 165 -20.62 19.04 11.08
N ALA A 166 -19.88 17.98 10.78
CA ALA A 166 -20.05 17.19 9.56
C ALA A 166 -21.45 16.55 9.53
N SER A 167 -21.87 15.92 10.63
CA SER A 167 -23.19 15.31 10.76
C SER A 167 -24.33 16.31 10.57
N ASN A 168 -24.22 17.51 11.15
CA ASN A 168 -25.19 18.60 10.95
C ASN A 168 -25.25 19.11 9.50
N ALA A 169 -24.15 18.97 8.75
CA ALA A 169 -24.11 19.26 7.31
C ALA A 169 -24.62 18.07 6.46
N GLY A 170 -24.95 16.93 7.07
CA GLY A 170 -25.35 15.71 6.37
C GLY A 170 -24.18 14.93 5.78
N CYS A 171 -22.99 15.07 6.35
CA CYS A 171 -21.79 14.28 6.03
C CYS A 171 -21.55 13.24 7.12
N LEU A 172 -21.19 12.03 6.72
CA LEU A 172 -20.81 10.97 7.66
C LEU A 172 -19.41 11.21 8.23
N ALA A 173 -19.14 10.64 9.40
CA ALA A 173 -17.79 10.63 9.96
C ALA A 173 -16.86 9.80 9.06
N THR A 174 -15.60 10.21 8.96
CA THR A 174 -14.59 9.42 8.24
C THR A 174 -14.19 8.20 9.07
N PRO A 175 -13.76 7.08 8.44
CA PRO A 175 -13.31 5.90 9.17
C PRO A 175 -12.21 6.18 10.20
N ARG A 176 -11.28 7.08 9.87
CA ARG A 176 -10.20 7.48 10.78
C ARG A 176 -10.75 8.27 11.98
N ALA A 177 -11.69 9.19 11.76
CA ALA A 177 -12.33 9.94 12.82
C ALA A 177 -13.15 9.04 13.75
N ASP A 178 -13.95 8.13 13.18
CA ASP A 178 -14.75 7.16 13.95
C ASP A 178 -13.87 6.23 14.80
N LYS A 179 -12.72 5.80 14.27
CA LYS A 179 -11.75 5.02 15.04
C LYS A 179 -11.23 5.82 16.25
N TRP A 180 -10.73 7.03 16.03
CA TRP A 180 -9.95 7.75 17.05
C TRP A 180 -10.79 8.54 18.06
N VAL A 181 -12.06 8.78 17.79
CA VAL A 181 -12.93 9.59 18.66
C VAL A 181 -13.26 8.91 20.01
N ASN A 182 -13.20 7.58 20.07
CA ASN A 182 -13.60 6.79 21.24
C ASN A 182 -12.50 5.88 21.81
N ILE A 183 -11.28 5.93 21.26
CA ILE A 183 -10.15 5.21 21.84
C ILE A 183 -9.80 5.86 23.19
N GLU A 184 -9.78 5.10 24.27
CA GLU A 184 -9.30 5.62 25.56
C GLU A 184 -7.78 5.87 25.49
N PRO A 185 -7.25 6.89 26.19
CA PRO A 185 -5.81 7.06 26.30
C PRO A 185 -5.18 5.79 26.92
N PRO A 186 -3.93 5.47 26.56
CA PRO A 186 -3.27 4.29 27.11
C PRO A 186 -3.13 4.46 28.62
N SER A 187 -3.32 3.36 29.37
CA SER A 187 -3.23 3.38 30.83
C SER A 187 -1.77 3.47 31.32
N GLN A 188 -0.81 3.08 30.49
CA GLN A 188 0.62 3.14 30.73
C GLN A 188 1.40 3.10 29.39
N PRO A 189 2.70 3.45 29.38
CA PRO A 189 3.53 3.32 28.18
C PRO A 189 3.58 1.88 27.67
N GLY A 190 3.75 1.71 26.36
CA GLY A 190 3.86 0.39 25.72
C GLY A 190 2.58 -0.46 25.66
N SER A 191 1.44 0.00 26.19
CA SER A 191 0.17 -0.73 26.04
C SER A 191 -0.38 -0.55 24.61
N SER A 192 -0.28 -1.57 23.76
CA SER A 192 -0.82 -1.48 22.40
C SER A 192 -2.36 -1.44 22.39
N LEU A 193 -2.91 -0.82 21.33
CA LEU A 193 -4.34 -0.91 20.97
C LEU A 193 -4.72 -2.32 20.52
#